data_AF-A0A3R7AQ91-F1
#
_entry.id   AF-A0A3R7AQ91-F1
#
_cell.length_a   1.000
_cell.length_b   1.000
_cell.length_c   1.000
_cell.angle_alpha   90.00
_cell.angle_beta   90.00
_cell.angle_gamma   90.00
#
_symmetry.space_group_name_H-M   'P 1'
#
loop_
_entity.id
_entity.type
_entity.pdbx_description
1 polymer ?
#
loop_
_entity_poly.entity_id
_entity_poly.type
_entity_poly.pdbx_seq_one_letter_code
_entity_poly.pdbx_strand_id
1 'polypeptide(L)'
;MSRVEDLSGSAVVEELPFKGGEKYNTVVALGKELFAKSNVVRSGIVSPEDVGLARRFVEGASLFLNPESSDFFRVRTSGTAQIGRNFAVGYLKSTGWCTDYTRVEFLGLLEGVGRVVEPNDDFASERARNRMLSEMGIPKNVLSSFPSLEKVAQLGAKLGVSGEDIGGGRLLTGEQKSGIYDFFVGMSPEKRILNVASYLVNNGVNENYYPKFPTPERGNPEVGKEGDLKRDKIIQAVQGYIVNLTMRWLGDEGVDRRRALKGFGDEIFPEVI
;
A
#
# COMPACT_ATOMS: atom_id res chain seq x y z
N MET A 1 11.04 20.91 -31.90
CA MET A 1 9.64 20.74 -31.45
C MET A 1 9.44 19.26 -31.17
N SER A 2 9.52 18.86 -29.90
CA SER A 2 9.42 17.47 -29.46
C SER A 2 7.95 17.05 -29.40
N ARG A 3 7.62 15.90 -29.99
CA ARG A 3 6.28 15.30 -29.92
C ARG A 3 6.01 14.90 -28.47
N VAL A 4 5.05 15.57 -27.84
CA VAL A 4 4.39 15.07 -26.64
C VAL A 4 3.48 13.94 -27.12
N GLU A 5 3.87 12.70 -26.83
CA GLU A 5 2.99 11.56 -27.05
C GLU A 5 1.85 11.63 -26.04
N ASP A 6 0.65 11.71 -26.60
CA ASP A 6 -0.62 11.86 -25.94
C ASP A 6 -0.96 10.54 -25.20
N LEU A 7 -0.80 10.54 -23.87
CA LEU A 7 -1.18 9.43 -22.99
C LEU A 7 -2.67 9.49 -22.58
N SER A 8 -3.51 10.31 -23.24
CA SER A 8 -4.94 10.45 -22.91
C SER A 8 -5.86 9.33 -23.45
N GLY A 9 -5.27 8.20 -23.86
CA GLY A 9 -6.03 7.01 -24.27
C GLY A 9 -6.89 6.47 -23.12
N SER A 10 -8.18 6.83 -23.15
CA SER A 10 -9.27 6.16 -22.44
C SER A 10 -9.34 4.70 -22.89
N ALA A 11 -8.44 3.88 -22.36
CA ALA A 11 -8.52 2.44 -22.50
C ALA A 11 -9.72 1.97 -21.68
N VAL A 12 -10.76 1.51 -22.39
CA VAL A 12 -11.64 0.47 -21.89
C VAL A 12 -10.71 -0.57 -21.25
N VAL A 13 -10.81 -0.74 -19.93
CA VAL A 13 -10.01 -1.72 -19.19
C VAL A 13 -10.46 -3.09 -19.67
N GLU A 14 -9.84 -3.60 -20.74
CA GLU A 14 -9.88 -5.03 -21.04
C GLU A 14 -9.36 -5.74 -19.79
N GLU A 15 -10.24 -6.51 -19.15
CA GLU A 15 -9.85 -7.38 -18.05
C GLU A 15 -8.88 -8.43 -18.61
N LEU A 16 -7.60 -8.12 -18.61
CA LEU A 16 -6.56 -9.09 -18.93
C LEU A 16 -6.72 -10.27 -17.94
N PRO A 17 -6.76 -11.52 -18.44
CA PRO A 17 -6.86 -12.68 -17.57
C PRO A 17 -5.63 -12.76 -16.66
N PHE A 18 -5.84 -12.96 -15.35
CA PHE A 18 -4.75 -13.14 -14.38
C PHE A 18 -3.95 -14.39 -14.74
N LYS A 19 -2.62 -14.33 -14.64
CA LYS A 19 -1.75 -15.46 -14.99
C LYS A 19 -1.90 -16.66 -14.05
N GLY A 20 -2.51 -16.47 -12.88
CA GLY A 20 -2.75 -17.49 -11.85
C GLY A 20 -4.23 -17.83 -11.61
N GLY A 21 -5.03 -18.06 -12.66
CA GLY A 21 -6.49 -18.23 -12.55
C GLY A 21 -6.98 -19.23 -11.49
N GLU A 22 -6.32 -20.38 -11.32
CA GLU A 22 -6.69 -21.35 -10.26
C GLU A 22 -6.37 -20.85 -8.85
N LYS A 23 -5.19 -20.25 -8.64
CA LYS A 23 -4.83 -19.61 -7.36
C LYS A 23 -5.81 -18.49 -7.02
N TYR A 24 -6.15 -17.65 -8.00
CA TYR A 24 -7.13 -16.58 -7.86
C TYR A 24 -8.48 -17.12 -7.37
N ASN A 25 -9.04 -18.09 -8.09
CA ASN A 25 -10.34 -18.67 -7.73
C ASN A 25 -10.33 -19.32 -6.35
N THR A 26 -9.22 -19.97 -5.97
CA THR A 26 -9.07 -20.62 -4.67
C THR A 26 -9.01 -19.61 -3.53
N VAL A 27 -8.22 -18.54 -3.68
CA VAL A 27 -8.12 -17.46 -2.70
C VAL A 27 -9.46 -16.73 -2.57
N VAL A 28 -10.16 -16.46 -3.67
CA VAL A 28 -11.51 -15.87 -3.65
C VAL A 28 -12.51 -16.78 -2.94
N ALA A 29 -12.49 -18.08 -3.22
CA ALA A 29 -13.38 -19.03 -2.55
C ALA A 29 -13.16 -19.06 -1.04
N LEU A 30 -11.89 -19.11 -0.60
CA LEU A 30 -11.52 -19.01 0.82
C LEU A 30 -12.04 -17.72 1.46
N GLY A 31 -11.84 -16.57 0.80
CA GLY A 31 -12.33 -15.29 1.30
C GLY A 31 -13.85 -15.21 1.38
N LYS A 32 -14.57 -15.74 0.37
CA LYS A 32 -16.03 -15.83 0.39
C LYS A 32 -16.51 -16.67 1.57
N GLU A 33 -15.90 -17.82 1.82
CA GLU A 33 -16.26 -18.69 2.96
C GLU A 33 -16.07 -17.96 4.29
N LEU A 34 -14.92 -17.32 4.50
CA LEU A 34 -14.60 -16.64 5.75
C LEU A 34 -15.44 -15.38 5.98
N PHE A 35 -15.68 -14.58 4.94
CA PHE A 35 -16.33 -13.28 5.07
C PHE A 35 -17.85 -13.29 4.81
N ALA A 36 -18.45 -14.37 4.31
CA ALA A 36 -19.86 -14.40 3.89
C ALA A 36 -20.87 -13.84 4.90
N LYS A 37 -20.60 -14.00 6.20
CA LYS A 37 -21.47 -13.55 7.30
C LYS A 37 -20.83 -12.48 8.20
N SER A 38 -19.70 -11.94 7.76
CA SER A 38 -18.92 -10.95 8.50
C SER A 38 -19.69 -9.63 8.67
N ASN A 39 -19.26 -8.78 9.59
CA ASN A 39 -19.92 -7.49 9.78
C ASN A 39 -19.62 -6.54 8.62
N VAL A 40 -18.38 -6.56 8.13
CA VAL A 40 -17.92 -5.75 6.99
C VAL A 40 -18.72 -6.05 5.71
N VAL A 41 -19.06 -7.31 5.42
CA VAL A 41 -19.87 -7.66 4.24
C VAL A 41 -21.32 -7.22 4.40
N ARG A 42 -21.89 -7.36 5.60
CA ARG A 42 -23.31 -7.05 5.86
C ARG A 42 -23.61 -5.55 5.98
N SER A 43 -22.70 -4.79 6.58
CA SER A 43 -22.94 -3.39 6.98
C SER A 43 -21.96 -2.39 6.36
N GLY A 44 -20.83 -2.86 5.81
CA GLY A 44 -19.73 -1.99 5.39
C GLY A 44 -18.98 -1.31 6.53
N ILE A 45 -19.18 -1.77 7.77
CA ILE A 45 -18.44 -1.34 8.96
C ILE A 45 -17.54 -2.50 9.39
N VAL A 46 -16.25 -2.22 9.59
CA VAL A 46 -15.28 -3.24 10.00
C VAL A 46 -15.37 -3.40 11.53
N SER A 47 -15.59 -4.63 12.00
CA SER A 47 -15.56 -4.97 13.43
C SER A 47 -14.25 -5.67 13.83
N PRO A 48 -13.93 -5.77 15.12
CA PRO A 48 -12.77 -6.53 15.60
C PRO A 48 -12.80 -8.01 15.16
N GLU A 49 -13.98 -8.61 15.02
CA GLU A 49 -14.13 -9.97 14.50
C GLU A 49 -13.70 -10.06 13.03
N ASP A 50 -13.99 -9.04 12.22
CA ASP A 50 -13.55 -8.99 10.83
C ASP A 50 -12.02 -8.95 10.70
N VAL A 51 -11.33 -8.30 11.64
CA VAL A 51 -9.86 -8.35 11.74
C VAL A 51 -9.37 -9.77 12.02
N GLY A 52 -10.02 -10.49 12.94
CA GLY A 52 -9.72 -11.90 13.22
C GLY A 52 -9.92 -12.78 11.98
N LEU A 53 -10.99 -12.54 11.22
CA LEU A 53 -11.23 -13.23 9.94
C LEU A 53 -10.16 -12.89 8.90
N ALA A 54 -9.72 -11.63 8.80
CA ALA A 54 -8.64 -11.23 7.91
C ALA A 54 -7.30 -11.91 8.26
N ARG A 55 -6.99 -12.10 9.55
CA ARG A 55 -5.80 -12.86 9.96
C ARG A 55 -5.87 -14.32 9.51
N ARG A 56 -7.00 -15.00 9.76
CA ARG A 56 -7.22 -16.38 9.30
C ARG A 56 -7.17 -16.50 7.79
N PHE A 57 -7.70 -15.49 7.09
CA PHE A 57 -7.63 -15.43 5.63
C PHE A 57 -6.18 -15.31 5.14
N VAL A 58 -5.37 -14.42 5.73
CA VAL A 58 -3.93 -14.29 5.40
C VAL A 58 -3.17 -15.59 5.66
N GLU A 59 -3.42 -16.25 6.79
CA GLU A 59 -2.82 -17.55 7.11
C GLU A 59 -3.21 -18.63 6.09
N GLY A 60 -4.49 -18.70 5.70
CA GLY A 60 -4.92 -19.65 4.67
C GLY A 60 -4.37 -19.30 3.28
N ALA A 61 -4.32 -18.02 2.93
CA ALA A 61 -3.80 -17.54 1.64
C ALA A 61 -2.29 -17.79 1.50
N SER A 62 -1.53 -17.72 2.60
CA SER A 62 -0.08 -17.96 2.57
C SER A 62 0.28 -19.42 2.23
N LEU A 63 -0.63 -20.37 2.46
CA LEU A 63 -0.42 -21.78 2.10
C LEU A 63 -0.36 -22.02 0.58
N PHE A 64 -0.77 -21.06 -0.24
CA PHE A 64 -0.68 -21.14 -1.72
C PHE A 64 0.63 -20.56 -2.28
N LEU A 65 1.53 -20.12 -1.39
CA LEU A 65 2.86 -19.62 -1.70
C LEU A 65 3.91 -20.69 -1.37
N ASN A 66 5.09 -20.58 -2.00
CA ASN A 66 6.25 -21.33 -1.50
C ASN A 66 6.65 -20.80 -0.09
N PRO A 67 7.39 -21.58 0.72
CA PRO A 67 7.69 -21.21 2.11
C PRO A 67 8.30 -19.82 2.29
N GLU A 68 9.30 -19.47 1.49
CA GLU A 68 9.97 -18.15 1.57
C GLU A 68 9.00 -17.00 1.24
N SER A 69 8.22 -17.14 0.17
CA SER A 69 7.20 -16.15 -0.21
C SER A 69 6.06 -16.07 0.81
N SER A 70 5.72 -17.18 1.46
CA SER A 70 4.72 -17.24 2.54
C SER A 70 5.18 -16.43 3.75
N ASP A 71 6.42 -16.63 4.19
CA ASP A 71 6.96 -15.92 5.35
C ASP A 71 7.05 -14.42 5.08
N PHE A 72 7.57 -14.03 3.91
CA PHE A 72 7.60 -12.63 3.50
C PHE A 72 6.19 -12.00 3.43
N PHE A 73 5.22 -12.72 2.85
CA PHE A 73 3.83 -12.26 2.76
C PHE A 73 3.20 -12.05 4.14
N ARG A 74 3.39 -12.99 5.08
CA ARG A 74 2.86 -12.91 6.44
C ARG A 74 3.50 -11.77 7.23
N VAL A 75 4.82 -11.61 7.14
CA VAL A 75 5.54 -10.50 7.76
C VAL A 75 5.03 -9.17 7.22
N ARG A 76 4.92 -9.04 5.89
CA ARG A 76 4.50 -7.80 5.25
C ARG A 76 3.09 -7.36 5.67
N THR A 77 2.13 -8.26 5.56
CA THR A 77 0.71 -7.97 5.84
C THR A 77 0.46 -7.74 7.33
N SER A 78 1.02 -8.58 8.19
CA SER A 78 0.91 -8.43 9.65
C SER A 78 1.56 -7.13 10.12
N GLY A 79 2.70 -6.79 9.53
CA GLY A 79 3.40 -5.57 9.86
C GLY A 79 2.71 -4.30 9.41
N THR A 80 2.17 -4.31 8.19
CA THR A 80 1.39 -3.18 7.67
C THR A 80 0.17 -2.95 8.57
N ALA A 81 -0.51 -4.03 8.97
CA ALA A 81 -1.63 -3.97 9.90
C ALA A 81 -1.25 -3.42 11.28
N GLN A 82 -0.14 -3.90 11.85
CA GLN A 82 0.31 -3.50 13.19
C GLN A 82 0.76 -2.04 13.23
N ILE A 83 1.64 -1.61 12.30
CA ILE A 83 2.08 -0.22 12.20
C ILE A 83 0.89 0.70 11.93
N GLY A 84 0.02 0.34 10.99
CA GLY A 84 -1.18 1.09 10.67
C GLY A 84 -2.09 1.27 11.87
N ARG A 85 -2.37 0.18 12.60
CA ARG A 85 -3.16 0.21 13.84
C ARG A 85 -2.54 1.15 14.87
N ASN A 86 -1.23 1.05 15.09
CA ASN A 86 -0.53 1.85 16.08
C ASN A 86 -0.61 3.35 15.77
N PHE A 87 -0.41 3.75 14.50
CA PHE A 87 -0.59 5.13 14.08
C PHE A 87 -2.04 5.60 14.22
N ALA A 88 -3.02 4.79 13.83
CA ALA A 88 -4.44 5.13 13.96
C ALA A 88 -4.87 5.30 15.43
N VAL A 89 -4.42 4.42 16.32
CA VAL A 89 -4.66 4.54 17.77
C VAL A 89 -3.96 5.78 18.35
N GLY A 90 -2.73 6.06 17.92
CA GLY A 90 -2.00 7.25 18.34
C GLY A 90 -2.69 8.54 17.89
N TYR A 91 -3.19 8.57 16.66
CA TYR A 91 -3.96 9.69 16.10
C TYR A 91 -5.27 9.91 16.86
N LEU A 92 -6.03 8.84 17.12
CA LEU A 92 -7.26 8.91 17.92
C LEU A 92 -7.00 9.48 19.32
N LYS A 93 -5.94 9.02 19.99
CA LYS A 93 -5.59 9.48 21.34
C LYS A 93 -5.16 10.94 21.41
N SER A 94 -4.52 11.45 20.36
CA SER A 94 -3.94 12.78 20.33
C SER A 94 -4.94 13.84 19.88
N THR A 95 -5.80 13.53 18.91
CA THR A 95 -6.75 14.48 18.34
C THR A 95 -8.17 14.34 18.92
N GLY A 96 -8.54 13.15 19.41
CA GLY A 96 -9.93 12.81 19.75
C GLY A 96 -10.82 12.55 18.52
N TRP A 97 -10.28 12.66 17.30
CA TRP A 97 -11.01 12.41 16.07
C TRP A 97 -11.07 10.91 15.77
N CYS A 98 -12.24 10.46 15.33
CA CYS A 98 -12.49 9.05 15.05
C CYS A 98 -11.83 8.61 13.73
N THR A 99 -10.56 8.23 13.80
CA THR A 99 -9.94 7.35 12.79
C THR A 99 -10.25 5.91 13.15
N ASP A 100 -10.85 5.16 12.23
CA ASP A 100 -11.22 3.76 12.44
C ASP A 100 -9.97 2.86 12.40
N TYR A 101 -9.33 2.69 13.56
CA TYR A 101 -8.13 1.85 13.69
C TYR A 101 -8.41 0.37 13.35
N THR A 102 -9.65 -0.10 13.53
CA THR A 102 -10.06 -1.48 13.21
C THR A 102 -10.07 -1.67 11.70
N ARG A 103 -10.61 -0.69 10.95
CA ARG A 103 -10.55 -0.66 9.50
C ARG A 103 -9.11 -0.58 8.99
N VAL A 104 -8.27 0.26 9.58
CA VAL A 104 -6.85 0.35 9.17
C VAL A 104 -6.13 -0.98 9.34
N GLU A 105 -6.33 -1.66 10.48
CA GLU A 105 -5.73 -2.98 10.73
C GLU A 105 -6.25 -4.04 9.75
N PHE A 106 -7.57 -4.09 9.53
CA PHE A 106 -8.21 -4.99 8.57
C PHE A 106 -7.65 -4.81 7.16
N LEU A 107 -7.58 -3.57 6.68
CA LEU A 107 -7.04 -3.27 5.35
C LEU A 107 -5.54 -3.56 5.27
N GLY A 108 -4.78 -3.31 6.33
CA GLY A 108 -3.34 -3.63 6.38
C GLY A 108 -3.06 -5.12 6.20
N LEU A 109 -3.89 -5.99 6.80
CA LEU A 109 -3.79 -7.44 6.60
C LEU A 109 -4.06 -7.85 5.15
N LEU A 110 -4.99 -7.16 4.49
CA LEU A 110 -5.43 -7.49 3.13
C LEU A 110 -4.65 -6.75 2.03
N GLU A 111 -3.73 -5.84 2.38
CA GLU A 111 -3.00 -5.00 1.42
C GLU A 111 -2.20 -5.82 0.41
N GLY A 112 -1.58 -6.91 0.88
CA GLY A 112 -0.68 -7.74 0.09
C GLY A 112 -1.34 -8.91 -0.64
N VAL A 113 -2.64 -9.19 -0.45
CA VAL A 113 -3.26 -10.44 -0.96
C VAL A 113 -3.14 -10.62 -2.47
N GLY A 114 -3.08 -9.51 -3.23
CA GLY A 114 -2.83 -9.54 -4.66
C GLY A 114 -1.53 -10.24 -5.05
N ARG A 115 -0.51 -10.21 -4.18
CA ARG A 115 0.79 -10.84 -4.43
C ARG A 115 0.74 -12.37 -4.39
N VAL A 116 -0.34 -12.95 -3.86
CA VAL A 116 -0.55 -14.40 -3.91
C VAL A 116 -0.69 -14.90 -5.35
N VAL A 117 -1.26 -14.05 -6.22
CA VAL A 117 -1.54 -14.37 -7.63
C VAL A 117 -0.62 -13.63 -8.60
N GLU A 118 -0.22 -12.41 -8.26
CA GLU A 118 0.65 -11.55 -9.07
C GLU A 118 1.81 -11.05 -8.20
N PRO A 119 2.82 -11.90 -7.90
CA PRO A 119 3.88 -11.57 -6.94
C PRO A 119 4.86 -10.51 -7.44
N ASN A 120 5.07 -10.43 -8.76
CA ASN A 120 6.16 -9.67 -9.39
C ASN A 120 5.72 -8.35 -10.04
N ASP A 121 4.42 -8.05 -10.04
CA ASP A 121 3.88 -6.82 -10.65
C ASP A 121 2.96 -6.14 -9.65
N ASP A 122 3.39 -5.00 -9.14
CA ASP A 122 2.68 -4.25 -8.11
C ASP A 122 1.32 -3.70 -8.60
N PHE A 123 1.21 -3.34 -9.88
CA PHE A 123 -0.04 -2.89 -10.47
C PHE A 123 -1.02 -4.04 -10.69
N ALA A 124 -0.52 -5.17 -11.22
CA ALA A 124 -1.34 -6.38 -11.37
C ALA A 124 -1.78 -6.91 -10.00
N SER A 125 -0.90 -6.85 -9.00
CA SER A 125 -1.19 -7.18 -7.60
C SER A 125 -2.27 -6.28 -7.01
N GLU A 126 -2.17 -4.95 -7.17
CA GLU A 126 -3.20 -4.01 -6.72
C GLU A 126 -4.56 -4.30 -7.37
N ARG A 127 -4.58 -4.52 -8.68
CA ARG A 127 -5.81 -4.87 -9.42
C ARG A 127 -6.39 -6.20 -8.94
N ALA A 128 -5.55 -7.21 -8.78
CA ALA A 128 -5.95 -8.53 -8.27
C ALA A 128 -6.54 -8.41 -6.86
N ARG A 129 -5.88 -7.71 -5.94
CA ARG A 129 -6.40 -7.43 -4.59
C ARG A 129 -7.79 -6.82 -4.66
N ASN A 130 -7.95 -5.70 -5.39
CA ASN A 130 -9.21 -4.98 -5.41
C ASN A 130 -10.35 -5.83 -5.98
N ARG A 131 -10.08 -6.61 -7.04
CA ARG A 131 -11.04 -7.51 -7.64
C ARG A 131 -11.40 -8.67 -6.71
N MET A 132 -10.40 -9.35 -6.14
CA MET A 132 -10.62 -10.46 -5.20
C MET A 132 -11.45 -10.02 -4.00
N LEU A 133 -11.09 -8.91 -3.35
CA LEU A 133 -11.82 -8.40 -2.18
C LEU A 133 -13.25 -7.97 -2.54
N SER A 134 -13.46 -7.38 -3.72
CA SER A 134 -14.79 -7.05 -4.21
C SER A 134 -15.63 -8.33 -4.44
N GLU A 135 -15.04 -9.37 -5.01
CA GLU A 135 -15.71 -10.66 -5.22
C GLU A 135 -15.99 -11.39 -3.89
N MET A 136 -15.18 -11.18 -2.87
CA MET A 136 -15.43 -11.65 -1.49
C MET A 136 -16.56 -10.90 -0.78
N GLY A 137 -17.12 -9.85 -1.41
CA GLY A 137 -18.22 -9.06 -0.88
C GLY A 137 -17.80 -7.87 -0.03
N ILE A 138 -16.50 -7.51 0.02
CA ILE A 138 -16.04 -6.34 0.76
C ILE A 138 -16.52 -5.07 0.02
N PRO A 139 -17.26 -4.17 0.69
CA PRO A 139 -17.92 -3.08 0.01
C PRO A 139 -16.95 -1.97 -0.40
N LYS A 140 -17.31 -1.27 -1.48
CA LYS A 140 -16.47 -0.24 -2.12
C LYS A 140 -16.06 0.89 -1.16
N ASN A 141 -16.91 1.27 -0.21
CA ASN A 141 -16.58 2.30 0.78
C ASN A 141 -15.37 1.89 1.64
N VAL A 142 -15.26 0.61 2.01
CA VAL A 142 -14.12 0.06 2.74
C VAL A 142 -12.89 -0.03 1.84
N LEU A 143 -13.04 -0.59 0.63
CA LEU A 143 -11.94 -0.72 -0.33
C LEU A 143 -11.36 0.63 -0.78
N SER A 144 -12.17 1.69 -0.77
CA SER A 144 -11.74 3.03 -1.18
C SER A 144 -10.64 3.64 -0.30
N SER A 145 -10.41 3.08 0.89
CA SER A 145 -9.34 3.48 1.81
C SER A 145 -7.96 2.95 1.40
N PHE A 146 -7.86 1.96 0.50
CA PHE A 146 -6.55 1.53 -0.01
C PHE A 146 -5.84 2.66 -0.76
N PRO A 147 -4.52 2.85 -0.56
CA PRO A 147 -3.71 3.65 -1.48
C PRO A 147 -3.75 3.03 -2.88
N SER A 148 -3.61 3.87 -3.91
CA SER A 148 -3.61 3.42 -5.30
C SER A 148 -2.36 3.90 -6.02
N LEU A 149 -1.52 2.94 -6.43
CA LEU A 149 -0.33 3.17 -7.23
C LEU A 149 -0.66 3.80 -8.58
N GLU A 150 -1.80 3.43 -9.16
CA GLU A 150 -2.29 3.99 -10.42
C GLU A 150 -2.54 5.49 -10.29
N LYS A 151 -3.25 5.93 -9.24
CA LYS A 151 -3.49 7.36 -8.99
C LYS A 151 -2.19 8.11 -8.72
N VAL A 152 -1.25 7.48 -8.03
CA VAL A 152 0.06 8.06 -7.75
C VAL A 152 0.88 8.23 -9.03
N ALA A 153 0.91 7.22 -9.89
CA ALA A 153 1.59 7.28 -11.19
C ALA A 153 0.97 8.36 -12.10
N GLN A 154 -0.36 8.43 -12.16
CA GLN A 154 -1.09 9.46 -12.92
C GLN A 154 -0.78 10.87 -12.41
N LEU A 155 -0.71 11.06 -11.09
CA LEU A 155 -0.33 12.33 -10.49
C LEU A 155 1.11 12.72 -10.86
N GLY A 156 2.05 11.78 -10.72
CA GLY A 156 3.45 12.03 -11.08
C GLY A 156 3.62 12.41 -12.54
N ALA A 157 2.95 11.69 -13.45
CA ALA A 157 2.94 12.02 -14.87
C ALA A 157 2.33 13.41 -15.14
N LYS A 158 1.20 13.74 -14.52
CA LYS A 158 0.54 15.05 -14.65
C LYS A 158 1.43 16.20 -14.18
N LEU A 159 2.21 15.99 -13.12
CA LEU A 159 3.11 16.99 -12.55
C LEU A 159 4.49 17.02 -13.24
N GLY A 160 4.68 16.22 -14.29
CA GLY A 160 5.96 16.12 -14.99
C GLY A 160 7.10 15.64 -14.10
N VAL A 161 6.79 14.84 -13.07
CA VAL A 161 7.82 14.22 -12.22
C VAL A 161 8.58 13.21 -13.07
N SER A 162 9.90 13.26 -13.02
CA SER A 162 10.79 12.37 -13.75
C SER A 162 11.55 11.45 -12.80
N GLY A 163 12.06 10.32 -13.30
CA GLY A 163 12.87 9.42 -12.49
C GLY A 163 14.22 10.02 -12.03
N GLU A 164 14.65 11.14 -12.62
CA GLU A 164 15.85 11.89 -12.24
C GLU A 164 15.63 12.78 -11.00
N ASP A 165 14.37 13.13 -10.69
CA ASP A 165 13.99 13.97 -9.54
C ASP A 165 14.18 13.29 -8.18
N ILE A 166 14.83 12.11 -8.18
CA ILE A 166 15.05 11.26 -7.02
C ILE A 166 16.33 10.45 -7.11
N GLY A 167 16.54 9.76 -8.23
CA GLY A 167 17.75 8.97 -8.44
C GLY A 167 18.95 9.80 -8.88
N GLY A 168 18.72 11.05 -9.33
CA GLY A 168 19.74 11.94 -9.87
C GLY A 168 20.05 13.17 -8.99
N GLY A 169 19.45 13.28 -7.79
CA GLY A 169 19.72 14.37 -6.85
C GLY A 169 18.97 15.69 -7.13
N ARG A 170 18.08 15.74 -8.11
CA ARG A 170 17.21 16.91 -8.36
C ARG A 170 16.04 16.88 -7.37
N LEU A 171 15.69 18.00 -6.75
CA LEU A 171 14.58 18.08 -5.80
C LEU A 171 13.28 18.41 -6.53
N LEU A 172 12.15 17.87 -6.06
CA LEU A 172 10.81 18.27 -6.52
C LEU A 172 10.65 19.81 -6.48
N THR A 173 10.10 20.36 -7.56
CA THR A 173 9.81 21.80 -7.69
C THR A 173 8.70 22.23 -6.71
N GLY A 174 8.54 23.54 -6.51
CA GLY A 174 7.46 24.08 -5.67
C GLY A 174 6.06 23.68 -6.19
N GLU A 175 5.86 23.73 -7.50
CA GLU A 175 4.60 23.33 -8.15
C GLU A 175 4.32 21.83 -7.97
N GLN A 176 5.33 20.97 -8.18
CA GLN A 176 5.20 19.54 -7.94
C GLN A 176 4.85 19.24 -6.47
N LYS A 177 5.54 19.88 -5.53
CA LYS A 177 5.24 19.74 -4.09
C LYS A 177 3.82 20.18 -3.75
N SER A 178 3.37 21.31 -4.30
CA SER A 178 2.01 21.81 -4.12
C SER A 178 0.97 20.82 -4.65
N GLY A 179 1.16 20.30 -5.88
CA GLY A 179 0.24 19.34 -6.47
C GLY A 179 0.17 18.01 -5.70
N ILE A 180 1.30 17.54 -5.16
CA ILE A 180 1.31 16.34 -4.30
C ILE A 180 0.65 16.65 -2.94
N TYR A 181 0.84 17.85 -2.39
CA TYR A 181 0.17 18.26 -1.16
C TYR A 181 -1.36 18.30 -1.33
N ASP A 182 -1.87 18.86 -2.43
CA ASP A 182 -3.31 18.87 -2.72
C ASP A 182 -3.89 17.45 -2.79
N PHE A 183 -3.15 16.53 -3.43
CA PHE A 183 -3.51 15.11 -3.47
C PHE A 183 -3.50 14.47 -2.08
N PHE A 184 -2.50 14.77 -1.26
CA PHE A 184 -2.39 14.30 0.13
C PHE A 184 -3.55 14.80 1.00
N VAL A 185 -3.91 16.08 0.90
CA VAL A 185 -5.04 16.67 1.64
C VAL A 185 -6.36 16.00 1.26
N GLY A 186 -6.53 15.61 -0.01
CA GLY A 186 -7.68 14.85 -0.50
C GLY A 186 -7.78 13.40 0.00
N MET A 187 -6.75 12.86 0.67
CA MET A 187 -6.81 11.51 1.26
C MET A 187 -7.49 11.51 2.63
N SER A 188 -8.23 10.42 2.92
CA SER A 188 -8.69 10.16 4.29
C SER A 188 -7.53 9.83 5.23
N PRO A 189 -7.67 10.04 6.55
CA PRO A 189 -6.67 9.64 7.55
C PRO A 189 -6.25 8.17 7.42
N GLU A 190 -7.19 7.25 7.22
CA GLU A 190 -6.90 5.81 7.06
C GLU A 190 -6.01 5.55 5.86
N LYS A 191 -6.25 6.24 4.74
CA LYS A 191 -5.45 6.08 3.52
C LYS A 191 -4.03 6.61 3.71
N ARG A 192 -3.88 7.76 4.39
CA ARG A 192 -2.57 8.33 4.72
C ARG A 192 -1.77 7.35 5.59
N ILE A 193 -2.41 6.85 6.65
CA ILE A 193 -1.81 5.91 7.61
C ILE A 193 -1.46 4.57 6.95
N LEU A 194 -2.35 4.00 6.15
CA LEU A 194 -2.11 2.74 5.46
C LEU A 194 -0.98 2.86 4.43
N ASN A 195 -0.90 4.00 3.73
CA ASN A 195 0.18 4.27 2.79
C ASN A 195 1.55 4.32 3.48
N VAL A 196 1.68 5.03 4.60
CA VAL A 196 2.95 5.07 5.35
C VAL A 196 3.30 3.72 5.96
N ALA A 197 2.31 2.98 6.49
CA ALA A 197 2.54 1.65 7.05
C ALA A 197 3.09 0.68 5.99
N SER A 198 2.44 0.58 4.82
CA SER A 198 2.90 -0.28 3.72
C SER A 198 4.29 0.14 3.23
N TYR A 199 4.53 1.45 3.09
CA TYR A 199 5.83 1.96 2.66
C TYR A 199 6.97 1.58 3.63
N LEU A 200 6.76 1.76 4.94
CA LEU A 200 7.77 1.46 5.96
C LEU A 200 8.09 -0.03 6.04
N VAL A 201 7.10 -0.90 5.89
CA VAL A 201 7.33 -2.34 5.87
C VAL A 201 8.12 -2.77 4.64
N ASN A 202 7.87 -2.14 3.48
CA ASN A 202 8.57 -2.48 2.24
C ASN A 202 9.99 -1.93 2.14
N ASN A 203 10.31 -0.84 2.85
CA ASN A 203 11.60 -0.15 2.75
C ASN A 203 12.42 -0.20 4.04
N GLY A 204 11.95 -0.92 5.06
CA GLY A 204 12.53 -0.96 6.40
C GLY A 204 11.99 0.14 7.32
N VAL A 205 11.84 -0.19 8.61
CA VAL A 205 11.43 0.79 9.62
C VAL A 205 12.64 1.57 10.08
N ASN A 206 12.62 2.88 9.87
CA ASN A 206 13.62 3.78 10.40
C ASN A 206 12.93 5.02 10.98
N GLU A 207 13.13 5.24 12.28
CA GLU A 207 12.52 6.34 13.04
C GLU A 207 13.05 7.74 12.66
N ASN A 208 14.21 7.79 12.00
CA ASN A 208 14.85 9.02 11.51
C ASN A 208 14.67 9.21 9.99
N TYR A 209 13.82 8.41 9.34
CA TYR A 209 13.62 8.49 7.89
C TYR A 209 12.88 9.78 7.50
N TYR A 210 13.67 10.80 7.20
CA TYR A 210 13.50 11.46 5.91
C TYR A 210 14.00 10.47 4.87
N PRO A 211 13.21 10.03 3.89
CA PRO A 211 13.66 9.09 2.89
C PRO A 211 14.89 9.69 2.21
N LYS A 212 16.07 9.16 2.52
CA LYS A 212 17.05 8.95 1.47
C LYS A 212 16.37 7.95 0.57
N PHE A 213 15.96 8.43 -0.59
CA PHE A 213 15.28 7.63 -1.59
C PHE A 213 16.01 6.30 -1.78
N PRO A 214 15.29 5.19 -1.97
CA PRO A 214 15.92 3.89 -2.12
C PRO A 214 16.93 3.96 -3.26
N THR A 215 18.21 3.74 -2.93
CA THR A 215 19.19 3.31 -3.92
C THR A 215 18.71 1.97 -4.44
N PRO A 216 18.46 1.81 -5.74
CA PRO A 216 18.02 0.55 -6.30
C PRO A 216 19.18 -0.44 -6.20
N GLU A 217 19.18 -1.29 -5.17
CA GLU A 217 20.04 -2.47 -5.16
C GLU A 217 19.21 -3.76 -5.22
N ARG A 218 19.44 -4.46 -6.33
CA ARG A 218 19.23 -5.89 -6.60
C ARG A 218 17.79 -6.40 -6.71
N GLY A 219 17.12 -5.96 -7.77
CA GLY A 219 16.26 -6.82 -8.58
C GLY A 219 17.00 -7.18 -9.88
N ASN A 220 16.97 -8.46 -10.27
CA ASN A 220 17.50 -8.99 -11.53
C ASN A 220 17.21 -8.04 -12.72
N PRO A 221 18.19 -7.68 -13.59
CA PRO A 221 17.98 -6.78 -14.72
C PRO A 221 17.25 -7.43 -15.90
N GLU A 222 16.53 -8.53 -15.68
CA GLU A 222 15.83 -9.23 -16.75
C GLU A 222 14.41 -8.71 -16.90
N VAL A 223 14.24 -7.88 -17.95
CA VAL A 223 13.00 -7.57 -18.66
C VAL A 223 12.03 -6.62 -17.94
N GLY A 224 12.45 -5.36 -17.78
CA GLY A 224 11.53 -4.22 -17.72
C GLY A 224 11.69 -3.38 -18.98
N LYS A 225 10.60 -2.99 -19.67
CA LYS A 225 10.74 -2.03 -20.76
C LYS A 225 11.24 -0.72 -20.16
N GLU A 226 12.04 0.07 -20.88
CA GLU A 226 12.60 1.35 -20.38
C GLU A 226 11.52 2.29 -19.80
N GLY A 227 10.27 2.18 -20.28
CA GLY A 227 9.11 2.89 -19.73
C GLY A 227 8.69 2.45 -18.31
N ASP A 228 8.82 1.18 -17.97
CA ASP A 228 8.42 0.63 -16.66
C ASP A 228 9.36 1.13 -15.56
N LEU A 229 10.68 1.12 -15.84
CA LEU A 229 11.71 1.67 -14.96
C LEU A 229 11.53 3.18 -14.71
N LYS A 230 11.03 3.94 -15.71
CA LYS A 230 10.71 5.36 -15.55
C LYS A 230 9.48 5.55 -14.66
N ARG A 231 8.45 4.70 -14.85
CA ARG A 231 7.21 4.74 -14.08
C ARG A 231 7.43 4.44 -12.60
N ASP A 232 8.23 3.44 -12.27
CA ASP A 232 8.52 3.06 -10.88
C ASP A 232 9.24 4.15 -10.11
N LYS A 233 10.21 4.82 -10.74
CA LYS A 233 10.92 5.95 -10.11
C LYS A 233 10.00 7.13 -9.82
N ILE A 234 9.05 7.41 -10.71
CA ILE A 234 8.02 8.46 -10.51
C ILE A 234 7.13 8.10 -9.31
N ILE A 235 6.71 6.85 -9.21
CA ILE A 235 5.87 6.37 -8.09
C ILE A 235 6.63 6.51 -6.78
N GLN A 236 7.86 6.00 -6.72
CA GLN A 236 8.72 6.13 -5.54
C GLN A 236 8.85 7.59 -5.12
N ALA A 237 8.83 8.52 -6.08
CA ALA A 237 8.87 9.95 -5.79
C ALA A 237 7.69 10.51 -5.08
N VAL A 238 6.56 10.31 -5.70
CA VAL A 238 5.31 10.85 -5.21
C VAL A 238 4.97 10.14 -3.89
N GLN A 239 5.17 8.82 -3.80
CA GLN A 239 4.97 8.07 -2.55
C GLN A 239 5.91 8.52 -1.44
N GLY A 240 7.22 8.64 -1.70
CA GLY A 240 8.18 9.10 -0.71
C GLY A 240 7.85 10.49 -0.17
N TYR A 241 7.38 11.40 -1.02
CA TYR A 241 6.92 12.71 -0.59
C TYR A 241 5.61 12.64 0.21
N ILE A 242 4.63 11.83 -0.21
CA ILE A 242 3.38 11.60 0.55
C ILE A 242 3.68 11.01 1.93
N VAL A 243 4.61 10.06 2.03
CA VAL A 243 5.03 9.46 3.30
C VAL A 243 5.62 10.51 4.24
N ASN A 244 6.46 11.41 3.71
CA ASN A 244 6.98 12.54 4.49
C ASN A 244 5.87 13.46 5.00
N LEU A 245 4.91 13.78 4.14
CA LEU A 245 3.75 14.59 4.53
C LEU A 245 2.93 13.89 5.62
N THR A 246 2.66 12.59 5.48
CA THR A 246 1.97 11.80 6.50
C THR A 246 2.74 11.78 7.83
N MET A 247 4.05 11.56 7.82
CA MET A 247 4.86 11.51 9.03
C MET A 247 4.97 12.86 9.73
N ARG A 248 4.99 13.97 8.98
CA ARG A 248 4.91 15.33 9.55
C ARG A 248 3.54 15.57 10.14
N TRP A 249 2.49 15.35 9.37
CA TRP A 249 1.10 15.48 9.81
C TRP A 249 0.83 14.70 11.11
N LEU A 250 1.20 13.42 11.18
CA LEU A 250 1.07 12.63 12.42
C LEU A 250 1.81 13.26 13.61
N GLY A 251 3.01 13.81 13.38
CA GLY A 251 3.78 14.50 14.42
C GLY A 251 3.13 15.81 14.88
N ASP A 252 2.64 16.61 13.93
CA ASP A 252 1.95 17.89 14.19
C ASP A 252 0.64 17.66 14.98
N GLU A 253 -0.02 16.53 14.73
CA GLU A 253 -1.22 16.08 15.45
C GLU A 253 -0.90 15.48 16.83
N GLY A 254 0.38 15.39 17.22
CA GLY A 254 0.80 14.90 18.53
C GLY A 254 0.94 13.38 18.64
N VAL A 255 0.98 12.65 17.52
CA VAL A 255 1.22 11.20 17.53
C VAL A 255 2.69 10.91 17.87
N ASP A 256 2.93 10.12 18.92
CA ASP A 256 4.25 9.58 19.24
C ASP A 256 4.66 8.52 18.20
N ARG A 257 5.34 8.98 17.15
CA ARG A 257 5.79 8.15 16.01
C ARG A 257 6.75 7.04 16.45
N ARG A 258 7.62 7.29 17.43
CA ARG A 258 8.56 6.27 17.93
C ARG A 258 7.81 5.16 18.62
N ARG A 259 6.85 5.52 19.48
CA ARG A 259 5.99 4.52 20.13
C ARG A 259 5.16 3.74 19.12
N ALA A 260 4.68 4.39 18.05
CA ALA A 260 3.90 3.71 17.02
C ALA A 260 4.72 2.67 16.21
N LEU A 261 6.03 2.92 16.07
CA LEU A 261 6.97 2.05 15.36
C LEU A 261 7.67 1.02 16.26
N LYS A 262 7.56 1.18 17.59
CA LYS A 262 8.20 0.29 18.57
C LYS A 262 7.72 -1.16 18.39
N GLY A 263 8.67 -2.08 18.35
CA GLY A 263 8.43 -3.53 18.20
C GLY A 263 8.48 -4.04 16.76
N PHE A 264 8.62 -3.17 15.75
CA PHE A 264 8.70 -3.61 14.35
C PHE A 264 10.15 -3.73 13.80
N GLY A 265 11.15 -3.31 14.58
CA GLY A 265 12.57 -3.44 14.23
C GLY A 265 13.28 -4.62 14.91
N ASP A 266 12.97 -4.88 16.19
CA ASP A 266 13.74 -5.83 17.01
C ASP A 266 13.33 -7.31 16.83
N GLU A 267 12.11 -7.58 16.36
CA GLU A 267 11.55 -8.95 16.31
C GLU A 267 11.46 -9.54 14.90
N ILE A 268 11.57 -8.73 13.84
CA ILE A 268 11.19 -9.13 12.47
C ILE A 268 12.36 -9.07 11.48
N PHE A 269 13.38 -8.24 11.74
CA PHE A 269 14.58 -8.13 10.89
C PHE A 269 15.88 -8.07 11.73
N PRO A 270 16.25 -9.16 12.45
CA PRO A 270 17.46 -9.15 13.28
C PRO A 270 18.77 -8.96 12.49
N GLU A 271 18.74 -9.06 11.15
CA GLU A 271 19.91 -8.96 10.27
C GLU A 271 20.01 -7.64 9.48
N VAL A 272 19.12 -6.66 9.71
CA VAL A 272 19.15 -5.35 9.05
C VAL A 272 19.44 -4.25 10.07
N ILE A 273 20.59 -4.33 10.74
CA ILE A 273 21.25 -3.23 11.45
C ILE A 273 22.73 -3.23 11.09
#